data_AF-A0A1R0H361-F1
#
_entry.id   AF-A0A1R0H361-F1
#
_cell.length_a   1.000
_cell.length_b   1.000
_cell.length_c   1.000
_cell.angle_alpha   90.00
_cell.angle_beta   90.00
_cell.angle_gamma   90.00
#
_symmetry.space_group_name_H-M   'P 1'
#
loop_
_entity.id
_entity.type
_entity.pdbx_description
1 polymer ?
#
loop_
_entity_poly.entity_id
_entity_poly.type
_entity_poly.pdbx_seq_one_letter_code
_entity_poly.pdbx_strand_id
1 'polypeptide(L)'
;MDQQYIQIIQDLTEKVNLLLSRDQQGTHQDQMMNVQSSDCADPHLRARAPVVELENYPELIEEFPDIEDDIFRSPLKDEDRKEMIHSFPRVKAVNYQPPHLNETAPSAINRVDGMLYNIQQSLAN
;
A
#
# COMPACT_ATOMS: atom_id res chain seq x y z
N MET A 1 -31.94 -40.21 -35.15
CA MET A 1 -30.84 -39.56 -34.42
C MET A 1 -29.87 -40.64 -34.03
N ASP A 2 -28.60 -40.51 -34.42
CA ASP A 2 -27.62 -41.57 -34.18
C ASP A 2 -27.30 -41.71 -32.70
N GLN A 3 -27.17 -42.95 -32.25
CA GLN A 3 -26.90 -43.31 -30.86
C GLN A 3 -25.58 -42.69 -30.35
N GLN A 4 -24.65 -42.45 -31.28
CA GLN A 4 -23.40 -41.73 -31.04
C GLN A 4 -23.64 -40.28 -30.57
N TYR A 5 -24.58 -39.56 -31.19
CA TYR A 5 -24.88 -38.16 -30.79
C TYR A 5 -25.54 -38.10 -29.42
N ILE A 6 -26.39 -39.08 -29.09
CA ILE A 6 -27.03 -39.18 -27.77
C ILE A 6 -25.97 -39.39 -26.68
N GLN A 7 -24.97 -40.24 -26.94
CA GLN A 7 -23.89 -40.49 -25.99
C GLN A 7 -23.00 -39.25 -25.77
N ILE A 8 -22.70 -38.50 -26.84
CA ILE A 8 -21.93 -37.26 -26.75
C ILE A 8 -22.68 -36.21 -25.93
N ILE A 9 -23.99 -36.06 -26.15
CA ILE A 9 -24.81 -35.11 -25.39
C ILE A 9 -24.83 -35.48 -23.90
N GLN A 10 -24.93 -36.77 -23.57
CA GLN A 10 -24.88 -37.23 -22.17
C GLN A 10 -23.51 -36.96 -21.53
N ASP A 11 -22.41 -37.28 -22.22
CA ASP A 11 -21.04 -37.04 -21.73
C ASP A 11 -20.77 -35.54 -21.50
N LEU A 12 -21.22 -34.68 -22.42
CA LEU A 12 -21.10 -33.23 -22.26
C LEU A 12 -21.95 -32.71 -21.10
N THR A 13 -23.15 -33.26 -20.91
CA THR A 13 -24.03 -32.88 -19.81
C THR A 13 -23.41 -33.22 -18.45
N GLU A 14 -22.81 -34.41 -18.33
CA GLU A 14 -22.09 -34.81 -17.12
C GLU A 14 -20.87 -33.92 -16.85
N LYS A 15 -20.07 -33.60 -17.87
CA LYS A 15 -18.92 -32.69 -17.74
C LYS A 15 -19.31 -31.29 -17.30
N VAL A 16 -20.39 -30.73 -17.84
CA VAL A 16 -20.90 -29.41 -17.43
C VAL A 16 -21.35 -29.43 -15.97
N ASN A 17 -22.05 -30.49 -15.53
CA ASN A 17 -22.48 -30.62 -14.13
C ASN A 17 -21.30 -30.75 -13.14
N LEU A 18 -20.23 -31.45 -13.54
CA LEU A 18 -18.99 -31.54 -12.77
C LEU A 18 -18.30 -30.17 -12.63
N LEU A 19 -18.26 -29.38 -13.70
CA LEU A 19 -17.72 -28.01 -13.65
C LEU A 19 -18.58 -27.11 -12.76
N LEU A 20 -19.91 -27.20 -12.86
CA LEU A 20 -20.84 -26.41 -12.04
C LEU A 20 -20.73 -26.75 -10.54
N SER A 21 -20.36 -27.99 -10.21
CA SER A 21 -20.09 -28.44 -8.84
C SER A 21 -18.70 -28.01 -8.36
N ARG A 22 -17.70 -27.96 -9.26
CA ARG A 22 -16.37 -27.44 -8.99
C ARG A 22 -16.38 -25.95 -8.70
N ASP A 23 -17.17 -25.16 -9.41
CA ASP A 23 -17.29 -23.72 -9.15
C ASP A 23 -17.94 -23.43 -7.78
N GLN A 24 -18.88 -24.29 -7.34
CA GLN A 24 -19.45 -24.22 -6.00
C GLN A 24 -18.46 -24.63 -4.89
N GLN A 25 -17.55 -25.56 -5.16
CA GLN A 25 -16.45 -25.91 -4.24
C GLN A 25 -15.27 -24.91 -4.32
N GLY A 26 -15.10 -24.22 -5.45
CA GLY A 26 -14.11 -23.15 -5.65
C GLY A 26 -14.40 -21.88 -4.85
N THR A 27 -15.66 -21.68 -4.44
CA THR A 27 -16.04 -20.68 -3.43
C THR A 27 -15.80 -21.16 -1.98
N HIS A 28 -15.39 -22.41 -1.79
CA HIS A 28 -15.05 -23.03 -0.50
C HIS A 28 -13.65 -23.66 -0.51
N GLN A 29 -12.69 -23.08 -1.23
CA GLN A 29 -11.30 -23.20 -0.78
C GLN A 29 -11.16 -22.24 0.40
N ASP A 30 -11.58 -22.72 1.58
CA ASP A 30 -11.11 -22.27 2.88
C ASP A 30 -9.64 -21.84 2.72
N GLN A 31 -9.29 -20.57 2.83
CA GLN A 31 -9.10 -19.95 4.14
C GLN A 31 -9.07 -21.02 5.25
N MET A 32 -8.08 -21.91 5.16
CA MET A 32 -7.42 -22.47 6.34
C MET A 32 -6.70 -21.33 7.08
N MET A 33 -7.42 -20.27 7.41
CA MET A 33 -7.15 -19.52 8.60
C MET A 33 -7.64 -20.43 9.72
N ASN A 34 -6.72 -21.24 10.22
CA ASN A 34 -6.74 -21.64 11.62
C ASN A 34 -6.63 -20.35 12.45
N VAL A 35 -7.68 -19.53 12.44
CA VAL A 35 -8.03 -18.69 13.58
C VAL A 35 -8.38 -19.73 14.62
N GLN A 36 -7.36 -20.20 15.34
CA GLN A 36 -7.55 -20.44 16.75
C GLN A 36 -8.22 -19.16 17.23
N SER A 37 -9.53 -19.25 17.47
CA SER A 37 -10.29 -18.30 18.24
C SER A 37 -9.64 -18.29 19.62
N SER A 38 -8.51 -17.59 19.73
CA SER A 38 -8.02 -17.11 20.99
C SER A 38 -9.09 -16.14 21.43
N ASP A 39 -9.77 -16.54 22.49
CA ASP A 39 -10.71 -15.75 23.26
C ASP A 39 -9.99 -14.48 23.73
N CYS A 40 -9.83 -13.52 22.82
CA CYS A 40 -9.26 -12.22 23.09
C CYS A 40 -10.42 -11.33 23.51
N ALA A 41 -10.71 -11.37 24.80
CA ALA A 41 -11.80 -10.68 25.47
C ALA A 41 -11.58 -9.16 25.58
N ASP A 42 -11.19 -8.48 24.49
CA ASP A 42 -11.12 -7.02 24.43
C ASP A 42 -11.98 -6.48 23.27
N PRO A 43 -13.09 -5.76 23.56
CA PRO A 43 -13.97 -5.14 22.56
C PRO A 43 -13.27 -4.11 21.64
N HIS A 44 -12.09 -3.63 22.02
CA HIS A 44 -11.33 -2.60 21.31
C HIS A 44 -10.18 -3.18 20.45
N LEU A 45 -9.88 -4.47 20.56
CA LEU A 45 -8.88 -5.12 19.71
C LEU A 45 -9.53 -5.66 18.44
N ARG A 46 -9.24 -5.02 17.31
CA ARG A 46 -9.65 -5.52 16.00
C ARG A 46 -8.51 -6.32 15.40
N ALA A 47 -8.78 -7.59 15.07
CA ALA A 47 -7.85 -8.40 14.29
C ALA A 47 -7.55 -7.69 12.96
N ARG A 48 -6.28 -7.38 12.70
CA ARG A 48 -5.82 -6.90 11.40
C ARG A 48 -5.76 -8.08 10.44
N ALA A 49 -6.17 -7.87 9.18
CA ALA A 49 -6.00 -8.89 8.16
C ALA A 49 -4.52 -9.30 8.05
N PRO A 50 -4.21 -10.58 7.77
CA PRO A 50 -2.84 -11.00 7.49
C PRO A 50 -2.24 -10.11 6.41
N VAL A 51 -1.00 -9.69 6.62
CA VAL A 51 -0.24 -8.99 5.58
C VAL A 51 0.06 -10.04 4.52
N VAL A 52 -0.69 -10.00 3.41
CA VAL A 52 -0.37 -10.77 2.21
C VAL A 52 0.54 -9.87 1.39
N GLU A 53 1.80 -10.26 1.26
CA GLU A 53 2.73 -9.64 0.32
C GLU A 53 2.37 -10.14 -1.09
N LEU A 54 2.04 -9.21 -1.99
CA LEU A 54 1.75 -9.52 -3.38
C LEU A 54 3.07 -9.61 -4.14
N GLU A 55 3.39 -10.80 -4.64
CA GLU A 55 4.50 -10.98 -5.58
C GLU A 55 4.09 -10.51 -6.98
N ASN A 56 5.06 -10.07 -7.78
CA ASN A 56 4.83 -9.65 -9.16
C ASN A 56 4.39 -10.85 -10.01
N TYR A 57 3.42 -10.62 -10.90
CA TYR A 57 2.96 -11.64 -11.84
C TYR A 57 4.05 -11.94 -12.88
N PRO A 58 4.28 -13.21 -13.26
CA PRO A 58 5.29 -13.55 -14.27
C PRO A 58 4.99 -12.90 -15.63
N GLU A 59 3.71 -12.78 -16.00
CA GLU A 59 3.28 -12.09 -17.22
C GLU A 59 3.61 -10.60 -17.19
N LEU A 60 3.60 -10.00 -16.00
CA LEU A 60 3.90 -8.58 -15.81
C LEU A 60 5.40 -8.30 -15.93
N ILE A 61 6.24 -9.23 -15.44
CA ILE A 61 7.70 -9.16 -15.58
C ILE A 61 8.11 -9.37 -17.05
N GLU A 62 7.42 -10.26 -17.78
CA GLU A 62 7.68 -10.49 -19.21
C GLU A 62 7.39 -9.23 -20.05
N GLU A 63 6.28 -8.55 -19.78
CA GLU A 63 5.90 -7.34 -20.50
C GLU A 63 6.73 -6.11 -20.05
N PHE A 64 7.11 -6.05 -18.77
CA PHE A 64 7.87 -4.96 -18.18
C PHE A 64 9.06 -5.51 -17.38
N PRO A 65 10.19 -5.85 -18.04
CA PRO A 65 11.36 -6.38 -17.34
C PRO A 65 11.95 -5.37 -16.34
N ASP A 66 11.75 -4.08 -16.58
CA ASP A 66 12.21 -2.98 -15.72
C ASP A 66 11.27 -2.74 -14.51
N ILE A 67 10.23 -3.56 -14.30
CA ILE A 67 9.29 -3.36 -13.18
C ILE A 67 9.90 -3.67 -11.81
N GLU A 68 10.92 -4.53 -11.80
CA GLU A 68 11.73 -4.79 -10.61
C GLU A 68 12.76 -3.68 -10.35
N ASP A 69 13.10 -2.90 -11.38
CA ASP A 69 13.94 -1.73 -11.22
C ASP A 69 13.14 -0.64 -10.49
N ASP A 70 13.74 -0.07 -9.45
CA ASP A 70 13.12 0.95 -8.62
C ASP A 70 12.77 2.18 -9.47
N ILE A 71 11.48 2.32 -9.80
CA ILE A 71 10.89 3.40 -10.60
C ILE A 71 11.16 4.77 -9.95
N PHE A 72 11.46 4.80 -8.66
CA PHE A 72 11.81 6.01 -7.90
C PHE A 72 13.31 6.25 -7.81
N ARG A 73 14.17 5.41 -8.43
CA ARG A 73 15.59 5.72 -8.55
C ARG A 73 15.73 7.00 -9.36
N SER A 74 16.31 7.99 -8.69
CA SER A 74 16.97 9.12 -9.32
C SER A 74 17.78 8.62 -10.53
N PRO A 75 17.59 9.19 -11.74
CA PRO A 75 18.40 8.86 -12.92
C PRO A 75 19.91 9.04 -12.71
N LEU A 76 20.28 9.80 -11.69
CA LEU A 76 21.66 10.08 -11.31
C LEU A 76 22.15 9.08 -10.28
N LYS A 77 23.39 8.60 -10.46
CA LYS A 77 24.09 7.82 -9.44
C LYS A 77 24.27 8.68 -8.19
N ASP A 78 24.40 8.05 -7.04
CA ASP A 78 24.48 8.77 -5.75
C ASP A 78 25.62 9.79 -5.71
N GLU A 79 26.76 9.51 -6.36
CA GLU A 79 27.88 10.45 -6.50
C GLU A 79 27.52 11.67 -7.37
N ASP A 80 26.91 11.45 -8.54
CA ASP A 80 26.49 12.52 -9.45
C ASP A 80 25.42 13.42 -8.79
N ARG A 81 24.50 12.82 -8.03
CA ARG A 81 23.50 13.55 -7.25
C ARG A 81 24.15 14.43 -6.18
N LYS A 82 25.15 13.89 -5.48
CA LYS A 82 25.87 14.61 -4.43
C LYS A 82 26.70 15.76 -5.01
N GLU A 83 27.38 15.54 -6.13
CA GLU A 83 28.08 16.59 -6.86
C GLU A 83 27.13 17.68 -7.31
N MET A 84 26.00 17.33 -7.94
CA MET A 84 24.99 18.29 -8.39
C MET A 84 24.47 19.14 -7.22
N ILE A 85 24.05 18.52 -6.10
CA ILE A 85 23.56 19.22 -4.91
C ILE A 85 24.63 20.17 -4.32
N HIS A 86 25.89 19.76 -4.31
CA HIS A 86 26.99 20.57 -3.78
C HIS A 86 27.53 21.61 -4.76
N SER A 87 27.31 21.44 -6.07
CA SER A 87 27.66 22.41 -7.11
C SER A 87 26.77 23.65 -7.05
N PHE A 88 25.52 23.50 -6.58
CA PHE A 88 24.68 24.64 -6.32
C PHE A 88 25.26 25.46 -5.16
N PRO A 89 25.37 26.80 -5.32
CA PRO A 89 25.71 27.66 -4.20
C PRO A 89 24.72 27.38 -3.08
N ARG A 90 25.19 26.87 -1.93
CA ARG A 90 24.38 26.82 -0.72
C ARG A 90 23.76 28.19 -0.59
N VAL A 91 22.42 28.25 -0.54
CA VAL A 91 21.69 29.50 -0.38
C VAL A 91 22.33 30.23 0.79
N LYS A 92 23.23 31.18 0.51
CA LYS A 92 23.79 32.06 1.51
C LYS A 92 22.57 32.78 2.02
N ALA A 93 22.26 32.60 3.30
CA ALA A 93 21.07 33.12 3.97
C ALA A 93 20.63 34.37 3.23
N VAL A 94 19.60 34.21 2.39
CA VAL A 94 18.96 35.39 1.79
C VAL A 94 18.61 36.20 3.02
N ASN A 95 19.01 37.48 3.08
CA ASN A 95 18.60 38.38 4.15
C ASN A 95 17.10 38.56 4.01
N TYR A 96 16.36 37.53 4.38
CA TYR A 96 14.93 37.48 4.39
C TYR A 96 14.56 38.30 5.59
N GLN A 97 14.12 39.53 5.34
CA GLN A 97 13.35 40.26 6.32
C GLN A 97 11.96 39.63 6.31
N PRO A 98 11.59 38.82 7.32
CA PRO A 98 10.24 38.29 7.39
C PRO A 98 9.25 39.46 7.44
N PRO A 99 8.05 39.30 6.86
CA PRO A 99 7.02 40.32 6.95
C PRO A 99 6.80 40.75 8.41
N HIS A 100 6.60 42.05 8.63
CA HIS A 100 6.35 42.66 9.95
C HIS A 100 5.13 42.10 10.72
N LEU A 101 4.36 41.22 10.09
CA LEU A 101 3.25 40.47 10.68
C LEU A 101 3.65 39.69 11.93
N ASN A 102 4.89 39.19 12.03
CA ASN A 102 5.33 38.43 13.21
C ASN A 102 5.62 39.33 14.43
N GLU A 103 6.00 40.59 14.22
CA GLU A 103 6.28 41.54 15.31
C GLU A 103 5.00 42.22 15.82
N THR A 104 3.98 42.30 14.95
CA THR A 104 2.66 42.88 15.25
C THR A 104 1.62 41.81 15.60
N ALA A 105 2.05 40.56 15.82
CA ALA A 105 1.15 39.49 16.22
C ALA A 105 0.55 39.83 17.61
N PRO A 106 -0.80 39.90 17.75
CA PRO A 106 -1.43 40.09 19.04
C PRO A 106 -0.92 39.05 20.04
N SER A 107 -0.72 39.43 21.31
CA SER A 107 -0.22 38.53 22.37
C SER A 107 -1.06 37.25 22.54
N ALA A 108 -2.30 37.25 22.06
CA ALA A 108 -3.17 36.08 21.96
C ALA A 108 -2.64 35.01 20.99
N ILE A 109 -2.06 35.39 19.85
CA ILE A 109 -1.53 34.45 18.83
C ILE A 109 -0.30 33.72 19.39
N ASN A 110 0.64 34.46 20.00
CA ASN A 110 1.83 33.87 20.62
C ASN A 110 1.51 32.84 21.73
N ARG A 111 0.40 33.04 22.46
CA ARG A 111 -0.06 32.08 23.48
C ARG A 111 -0.59 30.80 22.87
N VAL A 112 -1.31 30.90 21.75
CA VAL A 112 -1.84 29.73 21.03
C VAL A 112 -0.70 28.93 20.41
N ASP A 113 0.30 29.59 19.81
CA ASP A 113 1.47 28.92 19.24
C ASP A 113 2.30 28.18 20.31
N GLY A 114 2.53 28.82 21.46
CA GLY A 114 3.19 28.16 22.59
C GLY A 114 2.42 26.97 23.14
N MET A 115 1.09 27.05 23.19
CA MET A 115 0.24 25.92 23.58
C MET A 115 0.33 24.77 22.57
N LEU A 116 0.31 25.07 21.27
CA LEU A 116 0.42 24.07 20.22
C LEU A 116 1.78 23.35 20.26
N TYR A 117 2.87 24.10 20.46
CA TYR A 117 4.21 23.55 20.62
C TYR A 117 4.31 22.57 21.80
N ASN A 118 3.71 22.92 22.95
CA ASN A 118 3.69 22.05 24.12
C ASN A 118 2.88 20.76 23.89
N ILE A 119 1.76 20.86 23.16
CA ILE A 119 0.96 19.69 22.76
C ILE A 119 1.79 18.77 21.86
N GLN A 120 2.45 19.33 20.84
CA GLN A 120 3.33 18.56 19.96
C GLN A 120 4.44 17.85 20.73
N GLN A 121 5.11 18.55 21.65
CA GLN A 121 6.19 17.97 22.45
C GLN A 121 5.69 16.85 23.38
N SER A 122 4.45 16.95 23.87
CA SER A 122 3.84 15.92 24.73
C SER A 122 3.42 14.68 23.94
N LEU A 123 3.05 14.83 22.67
CA LEU A 123 2.66 13.73 21.78
C LEU A 123 3.86 13.02 21.13
N ALA A 124 5.00 13.69 21.06
CA ALA A 124 6.23 13.16 20.47
C ALA A 124 7.09 12.33 21.44
N ASN A 125 6.71 12.27 22.73
CA ASN A 125 7.30 11.42 23.77
C ASN A 125 6.42 10.18 23.99
#